data_AF-A0A9E4CSR4-F1
#
_entry.id   AF-A0A9E4CSR4-F1
#
_cell.length_a   1.000
_cell.length_b   1.000
_cell.length_c   1.000
_cell.angle_alpha   90.00
_cell.angle_beta   90.00
_cell.angle_gamma   90.00
#
_symmetry.space_group_name_H-M   'P 1'
#
loop_
_entity.id
_entity.type
_entity.pdbx_description
1 polymer ?
#
loop_
_entity_poly.entity_id
_entity_poly.type
_entity_poly.pdbx_seq_one_letter_code
_entity_poly.pdbx_strand_id
1 'polypeptide(L)'
;MTEQPATGEKKEGFGLDDLLLDRIDALKVLRADTPEEKGRLLEELAGPGKVEQDIVKELSKVKPLWRPDRFEEAHRMAMRSLEVLDRNGARGARMPRLGPLKPVASYVVEQLTRWIVKGHQNTLVTRIRKMYERREANAVWGSAEHHMLRRARLDAARVEPGYKGNPLGLPTFLLGGAILSSIFSALQAGIRWALDGTISVVVLAGSAVVLLAFLAWAALFAAGVARRRIRMSTDQPMKALWETVGAAGNPPKDASYDFAVYAIVLLVLSLILVPFAIYQLVHNL
;
A
#
# COMPACT_ATOMS: atom_id res chain seq x y z
N MET A 1 -14.31 -21.37 -58.64
CA MET A 1 -15.16 -22.30 -57.89
C MET A 1 -14.31 -22.82 -56.73
N THR A 2 -14.42 -22.20 -55.55
CA THR A 2 -15.23 -22.67 -54.40
C THR A 2 -14.31 -23.54 -53.51
N GLU A 3 -13.96 -23.27 -52.25
CA GLU A 3 -14.60 -22.54 -51.16
C GLU A 3 -13.52 -22.30 -50.06
N GLN A 4 -13.52 -21.11 -49.43
CA GLN A 4 -12.91 -20.87 -48.13
C GLN A 4 -13.92 -21.26 -47.04
N PRO A 5 -13.56 -21.97 -45.95
CA PRO A 5 -14.44 -22.06 -44.80
C PRO A 5 -14.27 -20.84 -43.90
N ALA A 6 -15.42 -20.29 -43.56
CA ALA A 6 -15.67 -19.02 -42.91
C ALA A 6 -15.11 -18.91 -41.49
N THR A 7 -14.67 -17.70 -41.18
CA THR A 7 -14.58 -17.10 -39.85
C THR A 7 -15.90 -17.28 -39.09
N GLY A 8 -15.90 -18.20 -38.11
CA GLY A 8 -16.97 -18.32 -37.13
C GLY A 8 -16.86 -17.21 -36.08
N GLU A 9 -17.85 -16.33 -36.08
CA GLU A 9 -18.11 -15.33 -35.05
C GLU A 9 -18.12 -15.95 -33.65
N LYS A 10 -17.25 -15.46 -32.75
CA LYS A 10 -17.43 -15.65 -31.31
C LYS A 10 -18.57 -14.73 -30.86
N LYS A 11 -19.78 -15.28 -30.76
CA LYS A 11 -20.89 -14.61 -30.08
C LYS A 11 -20.64 -14.60 -28.58
N GLU A 12 -20.55 -13.40 -28.03
CA GLU A 12 -20.59 -13.11 -26.60
C GLU A 12 -21.94 -13.58 -26.04
N GLY A 13 -21.92 -14.68 -25.30
CA GLY A 13 -23.05 -15.20 -24.52
C GLY A 13 -22.57 -15.47 -23.10
N PHE A 14 -22.13 -14.42 -22.39
CA PHE A 14 -21.63 -14.51 -21.02
C PHE A 14 -22.66 -13.81 -20.13
N GLY A 15 -23.43 -14.53 -19.31
CA GLY A 15 -24.22 -13.83 -18.28
C GLY A 15 -25.37 -14.53 -17.55
N LEU A 16 -25.93 -15.63 -18.04
CA LEU A 16 -27.05 -16.29 -17.34
C LEU A 16 -26.87 -17.80 -17.19
N ASP A 17 -26.42 -18.49 -18.24
CA ASP A 17 -26.25 -19.95 -18.20
C ASP A 17 -25.08 -20.36 -17.29
N ASP A 18 -23.93 -19.69 -17.37
CA ASP A 18 -22.80 -19.90 -16.46
C ASP A 18 -23.18 -19.63 -14.99
N LEU A 19 -23.94 -18.56 -14.75
CA LEU A 19 -24.35 -18.14 -13.41
C LEU A 19 -25.39 -19.09 -12.79
N LEU A 20 -26.22 -19.73 -13.64
CA LEU A 20 -27.15 -20.77 -13.24
C LEU A 20 -26.44 -22.11 -13.00
N LEU A 21 -25.47 -22.47 -13.84
CA LEU A 21 -24.64 -23.67 -13.67
C LEU A 21 -23.82 -23.60 -12.37
N ASP A 22 -23.17 -22.46 -12.08
CA ASP A 22 -22.44 -22.22 -10.84
C ASP A 22 -23.33 -22.35 -9.60
N ARG A 23 -24.58 -21.86 -9.68
CA ARG A 23 -25.56 -21.99 -8.58
C ARG A 23 -26.05 -23.42 -8.40
N ILE A 24 -26.19 -24.19 -9.48
CA ILE A 24 -26.58 -25.62 -9.43
C ILE A 24 -25.44 -26.45 -8.83
N ASP A 25 -24.18 -26.14 -9.16
CA ASP A 25 -23.02 -26.83 -8.62
C ASP A 25 -22.79 -26.51 -7.13
N ALA A 26 -23.06 -25.28 -6.68
CA ALA A 26 -23.05 -24.92 -5.26
C ALA A 26 -24.09 -25.72 -4.43
N LEU A 27 -25.23 -26.10 -5.01
CA LEU A 27 -26.23 -26.92 -4.34
C LEU A 27 -25.82 -28.39 -4.23
N LYS A 28 -24.96 -28.90 -5.13
CA LYS A 28 -24.40 -30.25 -5.03
C LYS A 28 -23.51 -30.42 -3.79
N VAL A 29 -22.80 -29.36 -3.37
CA VAL A 29 -21.99 -29.34 -2.14
C VAL A 29 -22.86 -29.54 -0.89
N LEU A 30 -24.05 -28.92 -0.84
CA LEU A 30 -24.95 -29.05 0.31
C LEU A 30 -25.58 -30.45 0.42
N ARG A 31 -25.68 -31.17 -0.71
CA ARG A 31 -26.29 -32.50 -0.81
C ARG A 31 -25.28 -33.66 -0.68
N ALA A 32 -23.98 -33.39 -0.77
CA ALA A 32 -22.98 -34.43 -0.58
C ALA A 32 -23.03 -35.00 0.85
N ASP A 33 -22.93 -36.31 0.98
CA ASP A 33 -23.11 -36.99 2.27
C ASP A 33 -21.79 -37.13 3.05
N THR A 34 -20.64 -36.98 2.37
CA THR A 34 -19.31 -37.17 2.96
C THR A 34 -18.47 -35.88 2.95
N PRO A 35 -17.62 -35.65 3.97
CA PRO A 35 -16.69 -34.51 4.00
C PRO A 35 -15.76 -34.45 2.79
N GLU A 36 -15.33 -35.60 2.27
CA GLU A 36 -14.41 -35.72 1.14
C GLU A 36 -15.08 -35.32 -0.18
N GLU A 37 -16.33 -35.73 -0.40
CA GLU A 37 -17.10 -35.36 -1.59
C GLU A 37 -17.47 -33.88 -1.58
N LYS A 38 -17.80 -33.32 -0.41
CA LYS A 38 -17.96 -31.86 -0.23
C LYS A 38 -16.67 -31.11 -0.56
N GLY A 39 -15.53 -31.61 -0.09
CA GLY A 39 -14.22 -31.03 -0.36
C GLY A 39 -13.90 -30.97 -1.85
N ARG A 40 -14.07 -32.09 -2.57
CA ARG A 40 -13.84 -32.15 -4.02
C ARG A 40 -14.74 -31.18 -4.79
N LEU A 41 -16.02 -31.13 -4.46
CA LEU A 41 -16.97 -30.23 -5.12
C LEU A 41 -16.63 -28.75 -4.85
N LEU A 42 -16.15 -28.42 -3.65
CA LEU A 42 -15.67 -27.08 -3.31
C LEU A 42 -14.39 -26.71 -4.08
N GLU A 43 -13.47 -27.67 -4.27
CA GLU A 43 -12.24 -27.47 -5.05
C GLU A 43 -12.52 -27.28 -6.54
N GLU A 44 -13.45 -28.05 -7.10
CA GLU A 44 -13.92 -27.91 -8.49
C GLU A 44 -14.60 -26.56 -8.72
N LEU A 45 -15.45 -26.11 -7.77
CA LEU A 45 -16.10 -24.79 -7.82
C LEU A 45 -15.12 -23.63 -7.69
N ALA A 46 -14.08 -23.77 -6.87
CA ALA A 46 -13.10 -22.70 -6.66
C ALA A 46 -12.11 -22.56 -7.83
N GLY A 47 -11.76 -23.67 -8.49
CA GLY A 47 -10.84 -23.72 -9.62
C GLY A 47 -9.38 -23.36 -9.28
N PRO A 48 -8.39 -23.76 -10.11
CA PRO A 48 -6.98 -23.48 -9.84
C PRO A 48 -6.62 -22.05 -10.28
N GLY A 49 -6.76 -21.11 -9.36
CA GLY A 49 -6.32 -19.73 -9.55
C GLY A 49 -4.79 -19.57 -9.52
N LYS A 50 -4.34 -18.35 -9.83
CA LYS A 50 -2.91 -17.99 -9.80
C LYS A 50 -2.30 -18.16 -8.41
N VAL A 51 -3.07 -17.91 -7.35
CA VAL A 51 -2.60 -17.99 -5.96
C VAL A 51 -2.34 -19.44 -5.58
N GLU A 52 -3.22 -20.35 -5.97
CA GLU A 52 -3.11 -21.80 -5.76
C GLU A 52 -1.87 -22.35 -6.48
N GLN A 53 -1.63 -21.90 -7.72
CA GLN A 53 -0.40 -22.23 -8.46
C GLN A 53 0.86 -21.69 -7.77
N ASP A 54 0.82 -20.46 -7.24
CA ASP A 54 1.93 -19.88 -6.48
C ASP A 54 2.15 -20.65 -5.16
N ILE A 55 1.09 -21.09 -4.47
CA ILE A 55 1.17 -21.95 -3.27
C ILE A 55 1.89 -23.25 -3.60
N VAL A 56 1.45 -23.98 -4.63
CA VAL A 56 2.09 -25.25 -5.05
C VAL A 56 3.56 -25.01 -5.42
N LYS A 57 3.83 -23.93 -6.17
CA LYS A 57 5.19 -23.55 -6.58
C LYS A 57 6.07 -23.19 -5.39
N GLU A 58 5.56 -22.50 -4.38
CA GLU A 58 6.34 -22.15 -3.18
C GLU A 58 6.55 -23.35 -2.26
N LEU A 59 5.53 -24.21 -2.07
CA LEU A 59 5.65 -25.44 -1.29
C LEU A 59 6.60 -26.46 -1.93
N SER A 60 6.67 -26.53 -3.27
CA SER A 60 7.61 -27.39 -3.97
C SER A 60 9.08 -27.00 -3.76
N LYS A 61 9.34 -25.78 -3.27
CA LYS A 61 10.69 -25.27 -3.00
C LYS A 61 11.07 -25.51 -1.54
N VAL A 62 11.63 -26.69 -1.31
CA VAL A 62 11.93 -27.20 0.05
C VAL A 62 13.11 -26.47 0.72
N LYS A 63 14.03 -25.87 -0.05
CA LYS A 63 15.24 -25.23 0.50
C LYS A 63 14.89 -23.95 1.28
N PRO A 64 15.36 -23.78 2.53
CA PRO A 64 15.19 -22.55 3.31
C PRO A 64 15.82 -21.33 2.63
N LEU A 65 16.99 -21.50 2.00
CA LEU A 65 17.66 -20.50 1.18
C LEU A 65 17.89 -21.03 -0.24
N TRP A 66 17.52 -20.24 -1.25
CA TRP A 66 17.74 -20.62 -2.65
C TRP A 66 19.19 -20.42 -3.11
N ARG A 67 19.84 -19.35 -2.65
CA ARG A 67 21.26 -19.03 -2.91
C ARG A 67 21.98 -18.70 -1.60
N PRO A 68 22.37 -19.72 -0.82
CA PRO A 68 23.05 -19.51 0.46
C PRO A 68 24.36 -18.74 0.32
N ASP A 69 25.10 -18.97 -0.76
CA ASP A 69 26.38 -18.33 -1.09
C ASP A 69 26.32 -16.80 -1.16
N ARG A 70 25.17 -16.24 -1.57
CA ARG A 70 24.97 -14.79 -1.72
C ARG A 70 24.12 -14.17 -0.62
N PHE A 71 23.54 -14.99 0.25
CA PHE A 71 22.54 -14.53 1.22
C PHE A 71 23.09 -13.47 2.16
N GLU A 72 24.29 -13.67 2.72
CA GLU A 72 24.84 -12.70 3.67
C GLU A 72 25.17 -11.36 3.01
N GLU A 73 25.65 -11.37 1.77
CA GLU A 73 25.91 -10.16 1.00
C GLU A 73 24.60 -9.42 0.70
N ALA A 74 23.57 -10.15 0.25
CA ALA A 74 22.25 -9.58 -0.02
C ALA A 74 21.61 -9.02 1.26
N HIS A 75 21.76 -9.71 2.40
CA HIS A 75 21.33 -9.21 3.71
C HIS A 75 22.04 -7.90 4.08
N ARG A 76 23.38 -7.85 3.99
CA ARG A 76 24.15 -6.63 4.31
C ARG A 76 23.76 -5.47 3.40
N MET A 77 23.58 -5.73 2.11
CA MET A 77 23.15 -4.72 1.14
C MET A 77 21.71 -4.24 1.42
N ALA A 78 20.81 -5.15 1.81
CA ALA A 78 19.46 -4.81 2.24
C ALA A 78 19.46 -3.93 3.50
N MET A 79 20.23 -4.28 4.54
CA MET A 79 20.35 -3.47 5.76
C MET A 79 20.96 -2.10 5.47
N ARG A 80 22.02 -2.03 4.64
CA ARG A 80 22.60 -0.76 4.19
C ARG A 80 21.59 0.09 3.43
N SER A 81 20.77 -0.51 2.58
CA SER A 81 19.74 0.24 1.84
C SER A 81 18.70 0.88 2.76
N LEU A 82 18.32 0.19 3.84
CA LEU A 82 17.42 0.73 4.87
C LEU A 82 18.07 1.88 5.63
N GLU A 83 19.35 1.77 5.98
CA GLU A 83 20.11 2.84 6.63
C GLU A 83 20.20 4.08 5.73
N VAL A 84 20.51 3.89 4.44
CA VAL A 84 20.60 4.99 3.46
C VAL A 84 19.24 5.67 3.28
N LEU A 85 18.16 4.89 3.17
CA LEU A 85 16.81 5.42 3.08
C LEU A 85 16.42 6.16 4.36
N ASP A 86 16.87 5.71 5.54
CA ASP A 86 16.57 6.37 6.82
C ASP A 86 17.18 7.77 6.89
N ARG A 87 18.46 7.85 6.53
CA ARG A 87 19.26 9.08 6.61
C ARG A 87 18.88 10.12 5.57
N ASN A 88 18.43 9.69 4.39
CA ASN A 88 18.21 10.56 3.24
C ASN A 88 16.75 10.67 2.81
N GLY A 89 15.94 9.65 3.09
CA GLY A 89 14.56 9.53 2.62
C GLY A 89 13.64 10.61 3.17
N ALA A 90 13.86 11.06 4.41
CA ALA A 90 13.05 12.07 5.07
C ALA A 90 13.56 13.53 4.90
N ARG A 91 14.68 13.76 4.21
CA ARG A 91 15.24 15.11 4.05
C ARG A 91 14.33 16.03 3.23
N GLY A 92 14.37 17.33 3.47
CA GLY A 92 13.58 18.31 2.72
C GLY A 92 13.68 18.13 1.20
N ALA A 93 12.54 18.18 0.50
CA ALA A 93 12.50 18.09 -0.95
C ALA A 93 12.85 19.45 -1.59
N ARG A 94 13.39 19.43 -2.81
CA ARG A 94 13.57 20.66 -3.58
C ARG A 94 12.19 21.16 -4.04
N MET A 95 11.72 22.23 -3.42
CA MET A 95 10.39 22.80 -3.70
C MET A 95 10.37 23.61 -5.01
N PRO A 96 9.24 23.61 -5.73
CA PRO A 96 8.98 24.55 -6.82
C PRO A 96 9.00 26.02 -6.34
N ARG A 97 9.04 26.97 -7.29
CA ARG A 97 9.00 28.41 -6.98
C ARG A 97 7.58 28.81 -6.54
N LEU A 98 7.31 28.70 -5.23
CA LEU A 98 6.01 28.99 -4.60
C LEU A 98 5.95 30.35 -3.88
N GLY A 99 6.97 31.20 -4.06
CA GLY A 99 7.05 32.52 -3.45
C GLY A 99 6.85 32.48 -1.92
N PRO A 100 5.96 33.32 -1.34
CA PRO A 100 5.76 33.43 0.11
C PRO A 100 5.09 32.20 0.74
N LEU A 101 4.43 31.34 -0.03
CA LEU A 101 3.80 30.11 0.47
C LEU A 101 4.79 28.93 0.61
N LYS A 102 6.03 29.11 0.13
CA LYS A 102 7.07 28.09 0.17
C LYS A 102 7.31 27.44 1.55
N PRO A 103 7.44 28.18 2.68
CA PRO A 103 7.73 27.54 3.97
C PRO A 103 6.60 26.59 4.41
N VAL A 104 5.34 27.00 4.24
CA VAL A 104 4.17 26.18 4.59
C VAL A 104 4.10 24.95 3.68
N ALA A 105 4.23 25.14 2.37
CA ALA A 105 4.22 24.05 1.40
C ALA A 105 5.37 23.05 1.64
N SER A 106 6.57 23.55 1.91
CA SER A 106 7.74 22.72 2.20
C SER A 106 7.53 21.88 3.44
N TYR A 107 6.97 22.47 4.50
CA TYR A 107 6.68 21.76 5.74
C TYR A 107 5.68 20.62 5.52
N VAL A 108 4.55 20.90 4.87
CA VAL A 108 3.51 19.89 4.60
C VAL A 108 4.05 18.75 3.73
N VAL A 109 4.75 19.08 2.64
CA VAL A 109 5.36 18.08 1.75
C VAL A 109 6.40 17.23 2.47
N GLU A 110 7.23 17.83 3.32
CA GLU A 110 8.24 17.09 4.08
C GLU A 110 7.59 16.09 5.04
N GLN A 111 6.54 16.49 5.77
CA GLN A 111 5.85 15.62 6.71
C GLN A 111 5.19 14.44 5.99
N LEU A 112 4.53 14.69 4.85
CA LEU A 112 3.95 13.63 4.02
C LEU A 112 5.03 12.69 3.47
N THR A 113 6.14 13.24 2.97
CA THR A 113 7.27 12.44 2.46
C THR A 113 7.86 11.55 3.56
N ARG A 114 8.09 12.12 4.75
CA ARG A 114 8.60 11.40 5.91
C ARG A 114 7.68 10.26 6.32
N TRP A 115 6.38 10.51 6.35
CA TRP A 115 5.38 9.51 6.69
C TRP A 115 5.37 8.33 5.71
N ILE A 116 5.37 8.60 4.40
CA ILE A 116 5.42 7.56 3.35
C ILE A 116 6.70 6.74 3.46
N VAL A 117 7.85 7.39 3.59
CA VAL A 117 9.16 6.72 3.65
C VAL A 117 9.25 5.85 4.91
N LYS A 118 8.92 6.40 6.09
CA LYS A 118 8.96 5.67 7.37
C LYS A 118 7.98 4.49 7.38
N GLY A 119 6.79 4.68 6.81
CA GLY A 119 5.81 3.58 6.65
C GLY A 119 6.35 2.43 5.80
N HIS A 120 7.04 2.74 4.71
CA HIS A 120 7.67 1.73 3.86
C HIS A 120 8.84 1.04 4.56
N GLN A 121 9.72 1.79 5.25
CA GLN A 121 10.84 1.21 6.01
C GLN A 121 10.37 0.27 7.12
N ASN A 122 9.36 0.68 7.89
CA ASN A 122 8.75 -0.16 8.93
C ASN A 122 8.22 -1.47 8.34
N THR A 123 7.51 -1.37 7.21
CA THR A 123 7.02 -2.56 6.48
C THR A 123 8.16 -3.47 6.04
N LEU A 124 9.23 -2.92 5.44
CA LEU A 124 10.38 -3.70 4.97
C LEU A 124 11.08 -4.42 6.12
N VAL A 125 11.47 -3.71 7.18
CA VAL A 125 12.22 -4.32 8.29
C VAL A 125 11.41 -5.40 9.00
N THR A 126 10.11 -5.18 9.20
CA THR A 126 9.22 -6.18 9.79
C THR A 126 9.04 -7.39 8.87
N ARG A 127 8.88 -7.18 7.55
CA ARG A 127 8.77 -8.28 6.57
C ARG A 127 10.04 -9.11 6.50
N ILE A 128 11.21 -8.45 6.49
CA ILE A 128 12.51 -9.12 6.51
C ILE A 128 12.65 -9.98 7.77
N ARG A 129 12.41 -9.41 8.96
CA ARG A 129 12.50 -10.16 10.22
C ARG A 129 11.55 -11.37 10.23
N LYS A 130 10.28 -11.16 9.89
CA LYS A 130 9.28 -12.24 9.86
C LYS A 130 9.62 -13.32 8.84
N MET A 131 10.22 -12.94 7.71
CA MET A 131 10.70 -13.88 6.71
C MET A 131 11.83 -14.75 7.28
N TYR A 132 12.83 -14.16 7.93
CA TYR A 132 13.91 -14.91 8.55
C TYR A 132 13.42 -15.81 9.68
N GLU A 133 12.48 -15.35 10.52
CA GLU A 133 11.85 -16.18 11.56
C GLU A 133 11.23 -17.46 11.00
N ARG A 134 10.46 -17.35 9.93
CA ARG A 134 9.80 -18.52 9.31
C ARG A 134 10.80 -19.42 8.62
N ARG A 135 11.82 -18.85 7.96
CA ARG A 135 12.85 -19.63 7.26
C ARG A 135 13.79 -20.35 8.22
N GLU A 136 14.16 -19.73 9.34
CA GLU A 136 14.97 -20.36 10.39
C GLU A 136 14.23 -21.57 10.98
N ALA A 137 12.93 -21.44 11.24
CA ALA A 137 12.10 -22.56 11.74
C ALA A 137 11.99 -23.72 10.73
N ASN A 138 12.05 -23.42 9.43
CA ASN A 138 12.02 -24.42 8.36
C ASN A 138 13.39 -25.01 8.03
N ALA A 139 14.48 -24.45 8.58
CA ALA A 139 15.83 -24.94 8.33
C ALA A 139 16.17 -26.10 9.27
N VAL A 140 16.95 -27.07 8.77
CA VAL A 140 17.49 -28.15 9.61
C VAL A 140 18.32 -27.54 10.71
N TRP A 141 18.00 -27.88 11.96
CA TRP A 141 18.69 -27.33 13.13
C TRP A 141 20.19 -27.58 13.06
N GLY A 142 20.99 -26.53 13.32
CA GLY A 142 22.45 -26.59 13.27
C GLY A 142 23.08 -26.60 11.87
N SER A 143 22.28 -26.58 10.80
CA SER A 143 22.81 -26.41 9.44
C SER A 143 23.43 -25.02 9.22
N ALA A 144 24.29 -24.89 8.21
CA ALA A 144 24.89 -23.60 7.84
C ALA A 144 23.81 -22.54 7.55
N GLU A 145 22.77 -22.90 6.79
CA GLU A 145 21.65 -22.01 6.49
C GLU A 145 20.89 -21.57 7.74
N HIS A 146 20.68 -22.48 8.70
CA HIS A 146 20.07 -22.16 10.00
C HIS A 146 20.90 -21.12 10.76
N HIS A 147 22.23 -21.25 10.82
CA HIS A 147 23.09 -20.27 11.47
C HIS A 147 23.12 -18.91 10.74
N MET A 148 23.07 -18.90 9.42
CA MET A 148 23.00 -17.68 8.61
C MET A 148 21.70 -16.92 8.85
N LEU A 149 20.56 -17.62 8.80
CA LEU A 149 19.24 -17.07 9.04
C LEU A 149 19.09 -16.56 10.47
N ARG A 150 19.59 -17.31 11.47
CA ARG A 150 19.56 -16.89 12.88
C ARG A 150 20.32 -15.60 13.12
N ARG A 151 21.53 -15.45 12.57
CA ARG A 151 22.30 -14.20 12.65
C ARG A 151 21.55 -13.04 11.99
N ALA A 152 21.10 -13.23 10.75
CA ALA A 152 20.36 -12.22 10.01
C ALA A 152 19.05 -11.79 10.70
N ARG A 153 18.34 -12.73 11.34
CA ARG A 153 17.15 -12.44 12.15
C ARG A 153 17.49 -11.60 13.37
N LEU A 154 18.51 -11.99 14.13
CA LEU A 154 18.93 -11.25 15.33
C LEU A 154 19.37 -9.83 14.98
N ASP A 155 20.09 -9.65 13.88
CA ASP A 155 20.48 -8.35 13.36
C ASP A 155 19.25 -7.52 12.98
N ALA A 156 18.34 -8.08 12.18
CA ALA A 156 17.11 -7.40 11.77
C ALA A 156 16.22 -7.03 12.98
N ALA A 157 16.10 -7.91 13.97
CA ALA A 157 15.34 -7.67 15.19
C ALA A 157 15.96 -6.57 16.06
N ARG A 158 17.29 -6.48 16.11
CA ARG A 158 17.99 -5.44 16.87
C ARG A 158 17.82 -4.05 16.27
N VAL A 159 17.78 -3.95 14.95
CA VAL A 159 17.63 -2.65 14.26
C VAL A 159 16.17 -2.23 14.05
N GLU A 160 15.22 -3.17 14.07
CA GLU A 160 13.79 -2.89 13.85
C GLU A 160 13.24 -1.73 14.73
N PRO A 161 13.52 -1.65 16.04
CA PRO A 161 13.05 -0.53 16.87
C PRO A 161 13.53 0.84 16.37
N GLY A 162 14.74 0.93 15.80
CA GLY A 162 15.29 2.16 15.25
C GLY A 162 14.51 2.69 14.05
N TYR A 163 13.86 1.81 13.28
CA TYR A 163 13.02 2.19 12.15
C TYR A 163 11.56 2.46 12.54
N LYS A 164 11.10 1.99 13.70
CA LYS A 164 9.71 2.10 14.18
C LYS A 164 9.36 3.41 14.88
N GLY A 165 10.21 4.43 14.77
CA GLY A 165 9.95 5.76 15.34
C GLY A 165 8.70 6.44 14.74
N ASN A 166 8.24 7.51 15.41
CA ASN A 166 7.07 8.28 14.97
C ASN A 166 7.26 8.73 13.50
N PRO A 167 6.36 8.32 12.59
CA PRO A 167 6.54 8.61 11.17
C PRO A 167 6.27 10.08 10.83
N LEU A 168 5.63 10.82 11.73
CA LEU A 168 5.51 12.27 11.64
C LEU A 168 6.56 12.94 12.55
N GLY A 169 7.19 14.01 12.06
CA GLY A 169 8.09 14.85 12.87
C GLY A 169 7.37 15.67 13.95
N LEU A 170 6.09 15.40 14.19
CA LEU A 170 5.29 16.05 15.20
C LEU A 170 5.48 15.29 16.52
N PRO A 171 5.75 15.98 17.64
CA PRO A 171 5.71 15.35 18.94
C PRO A 171 4.41 14.58 19.17
N THR A 172 4.48 13.38 19.74
CA THR A 172 3.31 12.50 19.95
C THR A 172 2.22 13.19 20.80
N PHE A 173 2.59 14.14 21.66
CA PHE A 173 1.63 14.94 22.43
C PHE A 173 0.71 15.82 21.57
N LEU A 174 1.15 16.20 20.35
CA LEU A 174 0.31 16.93 19.39
C LEU A 174 -0.68 15.99 18.68
N LEU A 175 -0.40 14.71 18.57
CA LEU A 175 -1.30 13.70 17.99
C LEU A 175 -2.36 13.18 19.00
N GLY A 176 -2.57 13.88 20.12
CA GLY A 176 -3.61 13.57 21.09
C GLY A 176 -4.99 14.13 20.71
N GLY A 177 -6.01 13.78 21.50
CA GLY A 177 -7.40 14.20 21.27
C GLY A 177 -7.62 15.71 21.18
N ALA A 178 -6.73 16.54 21.74
CA ALA A 178 -6.84 18.00 21.71
C ALA A 178 -6.77 18.61 20.30
N ILE A 179 -5.92 18.08 19.39
CA ILE A 179 -5.86 18.56 18.00
C ILE A 179 -7.08 18.10 17.19
N LEU A 180 -7.53 16.86 17.41
CA LEU A 180 -8.74 16.37 16.75
C LEU A 180 -9.96 17.20 17.18
N SER A 181 -10.07 17.52 18.48
CA SER A 181 -11.11 18.40 19.01
C SER A 181 -11.00 19.83 18.48
N SER A 182 -9.80 20.37 18.28
CA SER A 182 -9.64 21.72 17.73
C SER A 182 -9.99 21.78 16.25
N ILE A 183 -9.59 20.78 15.46
CA ILE A 183 -9.98 20.65 14.04
C ILE A 183 -11.50 20.49 13.94
N PHE A 184 -12.10 19.63 14.76
CA PHE A 184 -13.55 19.41 14.78
C PHE A 184 -14.32 20.67 15.22
N SER A 185 -13.82 21.39 16.23
CA SER A 185 -14.42 22.65 16.68
C SER A 185 -14.31 23.73 15.61
N ALA A 186 -13.17 23.84 14.93
CA ALA A 186 -12.99 24.79 13.82
C ALA A 186 -13.92 24.45 12.65
N LEU A 187 -14.10 23.16 12.35
CA LEU A 187 -15.04 22.70 11.33
C LEU A 187 -16.49 23.03 11.71
N GLN A 188 -16.91 22.72 12.94
CA GLN A 188 -18.26 23.06 13.41
C GLN A 188 -18.51 24.57 13.43
N ALA A 189 -17.53 25.37 13.87
CA ALA A 189 -17.62 26.83 13.85
C ALA A 189 -17.74 27.36 12.42
N GLY A 190 -16.94 26.83 11.48
CA GLY A 190 -17.01 27.18 10.07
C GLY A 190 -18.37 26.83 9.44
N ILE A 191 -18.90 25.64 9.73
CA ILE A 191 -20.23 25.22 9.25
C ILE A 191 -21.32 26.15 9.78
N ARG A 192 -21.31 26.48 11.07
CA ARG A 192 -22.29 27.39 11.67
C ARG A 192 -22.24 28.77 11.02
N TRP A 193 -21.04 29.32 10.82
CA TRP A 193 -20.85 30.59 10.13
C TRP A 193 -21.32 30.58 8.67
N ALA A 194 -21.14 29.46 7.97
CA ALA A 194 -21.64 29.30 6.61
C ALA A 194 -23.17 29.22 6.54
N LEU A 195 -23.87 28.78 7.59
CA LEU A 195 -25.33 28.76 7.59
C LEU A 195 -25.98 30.15 7.76
N ASP A 196 -25.21 31.18 8.15
CA ASP A 196 -25.73 32.54 8.40
C ASP A 196 -25.99 33.36 7.12
N GLY A 197 -25.55 32.93 5.93
CA GLY A 197 -25.87 33.62 4.68
C GLY A 197 -25.17 33.09 3.44
N THR A 198 -25.71 33.42 2.26
CA THR A 198 -25.20 32.90 0.97
C THR A 198 -23.74 33.27 0.70
N ILE A 199 -23.30 34.47 1.13
CA ILE A 199 -21.93 34.94 0.95
C ILE A 199 -20.94 34.11 1.80
N SER A 200 -21.30 33.77 3.05
CA SER A 200 -20.42 32.97 3.92
C SER A 200 -20.30 31.52 3.44
N VAL A 201 -21.36 30.93 2.86
CA VAL A 201 -21.29 29.64 2.16
C VAL A 201 -20.26 29.67 1.04
N VAL A 202 -20.34 30.67 0.15
CA VAL A 202 -19.45 30.77 -1.01
C VAL A 202 -17.99 30.94 -0.57
N VAL A 203 -17.73 31.76 0.44
CA VAL A 203 -16.38 31.96 0.98
C VAL A 203 -15.84 30.69 1.64
N LEU A 204 -16.64 30.02 2.50
CA LEU A 204 -16.22 28.78 3.14
C LEU A 204 -15.93 27.70 2.09
N ALA A 205 -16.85 27.52 1.15
CA ALA A 205 -16.72 26.54 0.08
C ALA A 205 -15.49 26.80 -0.81
N GLY A 206 -15.27 28.06 -1.22
CA GLY A 206 -14.10 28.47 -1.98
C GLY A 206 -12.79 28.19 -1.22
N SER A 207 -12.73 28.55 0.07
CA SER A 207 -11.56 28.27 0.91
C SER A 207 -11.30 26.77 1.10
N ALA A 208 -12.36 25.96 1.23
CA ALA A 208 -12.26 24.51 1.33
C ALA A 208 -11.70 23.90 0.05
N VAL A 209 -12.15 24.34 -1.13
CA VAL A 209 -11.62 23.88 -2.43
C VAL A 209 -10.13 24.22 -2.56
N VAL A 210 -9.74 25.45 -2.21
CA VAL A 210 -8.33 25.87 -2.25
C VAL A 210 -7.47 25.02 -1.32
N LEU A 211 -7.93 24.79 -0.09
CA LEU A 211 -7.23 23.95 0.89
C LEU A 211 -7.09 22.50 0.42
N LEU A 212 -8.18 21.90 -0.08
CA LEU A 212 -8.18 20.52 -0.56
C LEU A 212 -7.33 20.36 -1.83
N ALA A 213 -7.38 21.32 -2.75
CA ALA A 213 -6.50 21.35 -3.92
C ALA A 213 -5.02 21.45 -3.51
N PHE A 214 -4.70 22.30 -2.53
CA PHE A 214 -3.34 22.40 -1.99
C PHE A 214 -2.88 21.09 -1.34
N LEU A 215 -3.71 20.46 -0.50
CA LEU A 215 -3.39 19.19 0.16
C LEU A 215 -3.22 18.05 -0.86
N ALA A 216 -4.08 17.97 -1.87
CA ALA A 216 -3.98 16.99 -2.94
C ALA A 216 -2.68 17.17 -3.74
N TRP A 217 -2.35 18.41 -4.12
CA TRP A 217 -1.08 18.73 -4.78
C TRP A 217 0.12 18.34 -3.92
N ALA A 218 0.10 18.70 -2.62
CA ALA A 218 1.19 18.40 -1.70
C ALA A 218 1.38 16.88 -1.53
N ALA A 219 0.28 16.12 -1.44
CA ALA A 219 0.31 14.66 -1.36
C ALA A 219 0.88 14.01 -2.62
N LEU A 220 0.46 14.47 -3.81
CA LEU A 220 1.01 13.98 -5.09
C LEU A 220 2.51 14.28 -5.22
N PHE A 221 2.92 15.50 -4.86
CA PHE A 221 4.31 15.91 -4.91
C PHE A 221 5.17 15.09 -3.93
N ALA A 222 4.71 14.93 -2.68
CA ALA A 222 5.35 14.11 -1.66
C ALA A 222 5.45 12.64 -2.08
N ALA A 223 4.39 12.06 -2.63
CA ALA A 223 4.39 10.70 -3.16
C ALA A 223 5.42 10.52 -4.29
N GLY A 224 5.53 11.49 -5.21
CA GLY A 224 6.54 11.46 -6.27
C GLY A 224 7.98 11.49 -5.74
N VAL A 225 8.25 12.34 -4.73
CA VAL A 225 9.56 12.43 -4.07
C VAL A 225 9.88 11.14 -3.31
N ALA A 226 8.94 10.65 -2.48
CA ALA A 226 9.09 9.44 -1.69
C ALA A 226 9.35 8.23 -2.59
N ARG A 227 8.54 8.04 -3.64
CA ARG A 227 8.71 6.95 -4.61
C ARG A 227 10.09 6.93 -5.24
N ARG A 228 10.58 8.10 -5.68
CA ARG A 228 11.92 8.19 -6.27
C ARG A 228 13.00 7.76 -5.28
N ARG A 229 12.92 8.23 -4.04
CA ARG A 229 13.90 7.91 -2.99
C ARG A 229 13.85 6.43 -2.59
N ILE A 230 12.66 5.88 -2.37
CA ILE A 230 12.46 4.46 -2.09
C ILE A 230 13.05 3.62 -3.22
N ARG A 231 12.63 3.87 -4.47
CA ARG A 231 13.13 3.14 -5.64
C ARG A 231 14.65 3.17 -5.78
N MET A 232 15.27 4.34 -5.64
CA MET A 232 16.73 4.47 -5.77
C MET A 232 17.49 3.79 -4.63
N SER A 233 16.87 3.63 -3.46
CA SER A 233 17.55 3.11 -2.28
C SER A 233 17.33 1.62 -2.11
N THR A 234 16.09 1.14 -2.23
CA THR A 234 15.69 -0.20 -1.76
C THR A 234 15.33 -1.18 -2.86
N ASP A 235 14.92 -0.77 -4.06
CA ASP A 235 14.38 -1.71 -5.07
C ASP A 235 15.34 -2.85 -5.41
N GLN A 236 16.58 -2.52 -5.78
CA GLN A 236 17.57 -3.52 -6.19
C GLN A 236 18.07 -4.35 -4.98
N PRO A 237 18.45 -3.74 -3.84
CA PRO A 237 18.83 -4.50 -2.64
C PRO A 237 17.74 -5.46 -2.14
N MET A 238 16.47 -5.03 -2.12
CA MET A 238 15.36 -5.88 -1.68
C MET A 238 15.10 -7.02 -2.67
N LYS A 239 15.15 -6.75 -3.98
CA LYS A 239 15.02 -7.82 -4.99
C LYS A 239 16.13 -8.86 -4.84
N ALA A 240 17.37 -8.43 -4.70
CA ALA A 240 18.51 -9.34 -4.50
C ALA A 240 18.31 -10.21 -3.24
N LEU A 241 17.85 -9.62 -2.13
CA LEU A 241 17.55 -10.38 -0.93
C LEU A 241 16.42 -11.40 -1.15
N TRP A 242 15.31 -11.01 -1.77
CA TRP A 242 14.20 -11.91 -2.05
C TRP A 242 14.57 -13.05 -3.02
N GLU A 243 15.44 -12.77 -3.99
CA GLU A 243 15.97 -13.78 -4.92
C GLU A 243 16.89 -14.79 -4.23
N THR A 244 17.70 -14.35 -3.25
CA THR A 244 18.60 -15.25 -2.51
C THR A 244 17.85 -16.13 -1.51
N VAL A 245 16.80 -15.60 -0.87
CA VAL A 245 15.92 -16.41 -0.03
C VAL A 245 15.09 -17.36 -0.89
N GLY A 246 14.48 -16.84 -1.96
CA GLY A 246 13.58 -17.59 -2.83
C GLY A 246 12.26 -17.96 -2.16
N ALA A 247 11.27 -18.34 -2.98
CA ALA A 247 9.95 -18.83 -2.55
C ALA A 247 9.25 -17.97 -1.48
N ALA A 248 9.53 -16.66 -1.43
CA ALA A 248 9.10 -15.74 -0.38
C ALA A 248 8.14 -14.66 -0.91
N GLY A 249 7.41 -14.99 -2.00
CA GLY A 249 6.66 -14.02 -2.79
C GLY A 249 7.53 -12.89 -3.34
N ASN A 250 6.95 -11.69 -3.37
CA ASN A 250 7.61 -10.47 -3.84
C ASN A 250 7.96 -9.55 -2.65
N PRO A 251 9.02 -8.73 -2.77
CA PRO A 251 9.29 -7.70 -1.78
C PRO A 251 8.10 -6.72 -1.67
N PRO A 252 7.86 -6.15 -0.47
CA PRO A 252 6.81 -5.17 -0.28
C PRO A 252 6.93 -4.02 -1.28
N LYS A 253 5.81 -3.66 -1.92
CA LYS A 253 5.75 -2.51 -2.83
C LYS A 253 5.73 -1.21 -2.04
N ASP A 254 6.15 -0.12 -2.69
CA ASP A 254 5.96 1.22 -2.13
C ASP A 254 4.46 1.55 -2.06
N ALA A 255 4.03 2.21 -0.97
CA ALA A 255 2.66 2.67 -0.80
C ALA A 255 2.42 4.05 -1.45
N SER A 256 3.40 4.59 -2.19
CA SER A 256 3.32 5.94 -2.73
C SER A 256 2.22 6.05 -3.79
N TYR A 257 1.92 4.94 -4.47
CA TYR A 257 0.80 4.87 -5.41
C TYR A 257 -0.55 4.99 -4.70
N ASP A 258 -0.77 4.26 -3.61
CA ASP A 258 -2.02 4.34 -2.84
C ASP A 258 -2.25 5.76 -2.34
N PHE A 259 -1.19 6.44 -1.89
CA PHE A 259 -1.25 7.86 -1.54
C PHE A 259 -1.66 8.78 -2.68
N ALA A 260 -1.11 8.56 -3.87
CA ALA A 260 -1.48 9.32 -5.05
C ALA A 260 -2.96 9.09 -5.42
N VAL A 261 -3.44 7.84 -5.34
CA VAL A 261 -4.85 7.50 -5.58
C VAL A 261 -5.75 8.21 -4.58
N TYR A 262 -5.46 8.16 -3.27
CA TYR A 262 -6.25 8.85 -2.26
C TYR A 262 -6.27 10.37 -2.47
N ALA A 263 -5.14 10.97 -2.85
CA ALA A 263 -5.06 12.40 -3.16
C ALA A 263 -5.94 12.78 -4.35
N ILE A 264 -5.94 11.98 -5.42
CA ILE A 264 -6.80 12.19 -6.60
C ILE A 264 -8.28 12.03 -6.23
N VAL A 265 -8.63 10.98 -5.49
CA VAL A 265 -10.00 10.74 -5.03
C VAL A 265 -10.49 11.91 -4.17
N LEU A 266 -9.68 12.39 -3.22
CA LEU A 266 -10.00 13.55 -2.39
C LEU A 266 -10.20 14.82 -3.23
N LEU A 267 -9.36 15.04 -4.25
CA LEU A 267 -9.51 16.18 -5.16
C LEU A 267 -10.81 16.11 -5.96
N VAL A 268 -11.11 14.94 -6.54
CA VAL A 268 -12.32 14.73 -7.33
C VAL A 268 -13.57 14.88 -6.46
N LEU A 269 -13.58 14.28 -5.26
CA LEU A 269 -14.67 14.44 -4.31
C LEU A 269 -14.84 15.90 -3.90
N SER A 270 -13.76 16.63 -3.66
CA SER A 270 -13.83 18.07 -3.37
C SER A 270 -14.47 18.85 -4.51
N LEU A 271 -14.15 18.52 -5.77
CA LEU A 271 -14.66 19.24 -6.93
C LEU A 271 -16.13 18.90 -7.23
N ILE A 272 -16.65 17.78 -6.74
CA ILE A 272 -18.05 17.38 -6.95
C ILE A 272 -18.91 17.81 -5.76
N LEU A 273 -18.49 17.47 -4.54
CA LEU A 273 -19.28 17.69 -3.33
C LEU A 273 -19.41 19.17 -2.99
N VAL A 274 -18.38 19.98 -3.24
CA VAL A 274 -18.44 21.40 -2.89
C VAL A 274 -19.40 22.18 -3.78
N PRO A 275 -19.35 22.09 -5.13
CA PRO A 275 -20.35 22.73 -5.98
C PRO A 275 -21.76 22.21 -5.75
N PHE A 276 -21.91 20.91 -5.50
CA PHE A 276 -23.21 20.32 -5.15
C PHE A 276 -23.78 20.89 -3.85
N ALA A 277 -22.95 21.03 -2.81
CA ALA A 277 -23.35 21.63 -1.55
C ALA A 277 -23.76 23.10 -1.73
N ILE A 278 -23.01 23.88 -2.52
CA ILE A 278 -23.38 25.27 -2.87
C ILE A 278 -24.71 25.29 -3.60
N TYR A 279 -24.89 24.46 -4.63
CA TYR A 279 -26.13 24.38 -5.40
C TYR A 279 -27.34 24.09 -4.51
N GLN A 280 -27.25 23.07 -3.65
CA GLN A 280 -28.32 22.72 -2.73
C GLN A 280 -28.63 23.84 -1.72
N LEU A 281 -27.62 24.56 -1.24
CA LEU A 281 -27.84 25.67 -0.32
C LEU A 281 -28.48 26.88 -1.01
N VAL A 282 -28.07 27.21 -2.23
CA VAL A 282 -28.62 28.34 -3.00
C VAL A 282 -30.07 28.08 -3.46
N HIS A 283 -30.44 26.81 -3.72
CA HIS A 283 -31.78 26.48 -4.21
C HIS A 283 -32.80 26.15 -3.11
N ASN A 284 -32.33 25.80 -1.90
CA ASN A 284 -33.19 25.50 -0.74
C ASN A 284 -33.25 26.64 0.30
N LEU A 285 -32.59 27.78 0.03
CA LEU A 285 -32.75 29.07 0.72
C LEU A 285 -33.67 29.97 -0.09
#